data_AF-A0A2I3HTA5-F1
#
_entry.id   AF-A0A2I3HTA5-F1
#
_cell.length_a   1.000
_cell.length_b   1.000
_cell.length_c   1.000
_cell.angle_alpha   90.00
_cell.angle_beta   90.00
_cell.angle_gamma   90.00
#
_symmetry.space_group_name_H-M   'P 1'
#
loop_
_entity.id
_entity.type
_entity.pdbx_description
1 polymer ?
#
loop_
_entity_poly.entity_id
_entity_poly.type
_entity_poly.pdbx_seq_one_letter_code
_entity_poly.pdbx_strand_id
1 'polypeptide(L)'
;MGFFLSLLPKSTPNVTSFHQYRLLHTTLSRKGLEEFFDDPKNWGEEKVKSGAAWTCQQLRNKSNEDLHKLWYVLLKERNMLLTLEQEAKRQRLPMPSPERLDKVVDSMDALDKVVQEREDALRLLQTGQERARPGAWRRDIFGRIIWHKFKQWVIPWHLNKRYNRKRFFAMPYVDHFLRLEREKRARIKARKENLERKKAKILLKKFPHLAEAQKSSLV
;
A
#
# COMPACT_ATOMS: atom_id res chain seq x y z
N MET A 1 3.22 -75.34 -19.40
CA MET A 1 4.07 -74.48 -20.25
C MET A 1 3.31 -73.20 -20.53
N GLY A 2 3.56 -72.16 -19.74
CA GLY A 2 2.74 -70.94 -19.69
C GLY A 2 3.12 -69.92 -20.76
N PHE A 3 2.09 -69.39 -21.43
CA PHE A 3 2.17 -68.15 -22.19
C PHE A 3 2.00 -66.98 -21.21
N PHE A 4 3.00 -66.09 -21.15
CA PHE A 4 2.83 -64.76 -20.55
C PHE A 4 3.37 -63.71 -21.51
N LEU A 5 2.44 -63.10 -22.24
CA LEU A 5 2.63 -61.83 -22.94
C LEU A 5 2.77 -60.72 -21.89
N SER A 6 3.92 -60.05 -21.88
CA SER A 6 4.17 -58.88 -21.05
C SER A 6 3.33 -57.69 -21.53
N LEU A 7 2.21 -57.44 -20.85
CA LEU A 7 1.42 -56.21 -20.99
C LEU A 7 2.04 -55.12 -20.12
N LEU A 8 2.76 -54.19 -20.74
CA LEU A 8 3.11 -52.90 -20.14
C LEU A 8 1.85 -52.02 -20.06
N PRO A 9 1.49 -51.48 -18.89
CA PRO A 9 0.38 -50.53 -18.79
C PRO A 9 0.82 -49.16 -19.34
N LYS A 10 0.11 -48.68 -20.35
CA LYS A 10 0.21 -47.30 -20.82
C LYS A 10 -0.36 -46.38 -19.74
N SER A 11 0.52 -45.73 -18.98
CA SER A 11 0.17 -44.63 -18.11
C SER A 11 -0.34 -43.47 -18.97
N THR A 12 -1.64 -43.20 -18.89
CA THR A 12 -2.25 -41.97 -19.38
C THR A 12 -1.85 -40.82 -18.46
N PRO A 13 -1.18 -39.76 -18.94
CA PRO A 13 -1.01 -38.58 -18.11
C PRO A 13 -2.37 -37.91 -17.94
N ASN A 14 -2.81 -37.79 -16.68
CA ASN A 14 -3.96 -37.01 -16.29
C ASN A 14 -3.82 -35.59 -16.87
N VAL A 15 -4.79 -35.21 -17.71
CA VAL A 15 -4.93 -33.86 -18.25
C VAL A 15 -5.15 -32.92 -17.07
N THR A 16 -4.09 -32.25 -16.64
CA THR A 16 -4.17 -31.13 -15.70
C THR A 16 -5.10 -30.08 -16.31
N SER A 17 -6.13 -29.67 -15.56
CA SER A 17 -6.99 -28.56 -15.96
C SER A 17 -6.13 -27.32 -16.15
N PHE A 18 -5.91 -26.97 -17.41
CA PHE A 18 -5.30 -25.70 -17.76
C PHE A 18 -6.18 -24.61 -17.15
N HIS A 19 -5.69 -24.00 -16.06
CA HIS A 19 -6.24 -22.75 -15.58
C HIS A 19 -6.18 -21.80 -16.77
N GLN A 20 -7.35 -21.42 -17.30
CA GLN A 20 -7.43 -20.44 -18.37
C GLN A 20 -6.90 -19.12 -17.81
N TYR A 21 -5.60 -18.90 -17.96
CA TYR A 21 -4.99 -17.60 -17.79
C TYR A 21 -5.58 -16.72 -18.89
N ARG A 22 -6.59 -15.92 -18.54
CA ARG A 22 -7.13 -14.90 -19.43
C ARG A 22 -6.00 -13.92 -19.72
N LEU A 23 -5.35 -14.10 -20.88
CA LEU A 23 -4.30 -13.21 -21.35
C LEU A 23 -4.90 -11.81 -21.50
N LEU A 24 -4.30 -10.83 -20.82
CA LEU A 24 -4.64 -9.42 -21.03
C LEU A 24 -4.01 -8.99 -22.37
N HIS A 25 -4.72 -9.28 -23.47
CA HIS A 25 -4.36 -8.80 -24.80
C HIS A 25 -4.89 -7.38 -25.00
N THR A 26 -3.98 -6.42 -25.23
CA THR A 26 -4.32 -5.05 -25.64
C THR A 26 -4.28 -4.96 -27.17
N THR A 27 -5.27 -5.53 -27.85
CA THR A 27 -5.42 -5.32 -29.30
C THR A 27 -6.35 -4.14 -29.57
N LEU A 28 -5.73 -2.99 -29.87
CA LEU A 28 -6.10 -2.00 -30.90
C LEU A 28 -7.58 -1.61 -31.04
N SER A 29 -8.10 -0.82 -30.10
CA SER A 29 -9.03 0.26 -30.46
C SER A 29 -8.59 1.50 -29.69
N ARG A 30 -7.95 2.44 -30.39
CA ARG A 30 -7.65 3.76 -29.83
C ARG A 30 -8.93 4.58 -29.94
N LYS A 31 -9.84 4.43 -28.97
CA LYS A 31 -11.06 5.27 -28.95
C LYS A 31 -10.75 6.73 -28.58
N GLY A 32 -9.49 7.05 -28.31
CA GLY A 32 -9.01 8.42 -28.14
C GLY A 32 -9.60 9.02 -26.87
N LEU A 33 -10.39 10.09 -27.03
CA LEU A 33 -11.04 10.77 -25.91
C LEU A 33 -12.24 10.01 -25.35
N GLU A 34 -12.79 9.05 -26.07
CA GLU A 34 -13.93 8.27 -25.57
C GLU A 34 -13.55 7.40 -24.37
N GLU A 35 -12.26 7.07 -24.19
CA GLU A 35 -11.79 6.26 -23.04
C GLU A 35 -11.86 7.03 -21.71
N PHE A 36 -12.10 8.34 -21.74
CA PHE A 36 -12.32 9.16 -20.54
C PHE A 36 -13.77 9.15 -20.06
N PHE A 37 -14.67 8.50 -20.78
CA PHE A 37 -16.08 8.39 -20.42
C PHE A 37 -16.47 6.93 -20.32
N ASP A 38 -17.45 6.63 -19.45
CA ASP A 38 -18.04 5.29 -19.36
C ASP A 38 -18.80 4.97 -20.66
N ASP A 39 -19.16 3.70 -20.86
CA ASP A 39 -19.95 3.27 -22.00
C ASP A 39 -21.21 4.16 -22.13
N PRO A 40 -21.55 4.65 -23.34
CA PRO A 40 -22.70 5.56 -23.53
C PRO A 40 -24.04 5.02 -23.03
N LYS A 41 -24.15 3.70 -22.86
CA LYS A 41 -25.32 3.02 -22.31
C LYS A 41 -25.50 3.23 -20.80
N ASN A 42 -24.43 3.56 -20.09
CA ASN A 42 -24.42 3.76 -18.64
C ASN A 42 -24.64 5.23 -18.24
N TRP A 43 -24.80 6.14 -19.22
CA TRP A 43 -24.97 7.55 -18.94
C TRP A 43 -26.36 7.83 -18.36
N GLY A 44 -26.41 8.48 -17.20
CA GLY A 44 -27.65 8.81 -16.49
C GLY A 44 -28.14 7.70 -15.53
N GLU A 45 -27.51 6.53 -15.52
CA GLU A 45 -27.80 5.47 -14.57
C GLU A 45 -27.25 5.82 -13.18
N GLU A 46 -28.07 5.63 -12.13
CA GLU A 46 -27.65 5.91 -10.74
C GLU A 46 -26.71 4.82 -10.19
N LYS A 47 -26.87 3.56 -10.66
CA LYS A 47 -26.16 2.40 -10.15
C LYS A 47 -25.51 1.60 -11.27
N VAL A 48 -24.18 1.60 -11.31
CA VAL A 48 -23.40 0.79 -12.25
C VAL A 48 -22.80 -0.41 -11.55
N LYS A 49 -23.17 -1.62 -11.99
CA LYS A 49 -22.67 -2.87 -11.40
C LYS A 49 -21.16 -2.98 -11.65
N SER A 50 -20.40 -3.16 -10.57
CA SER A 50 -18.95 -3.29 -10.63
C SER A 50 -18.45 -4.52 -9.87
N GLY A 51 -17.33 -5.08 -10.35
CA GLY A 51 -16.67 -6.23 -9.72
C GLY A 51 -16.05 -5.90 -8.36
N ALA A 52 -15.33 -6.88 -7.81
CA ALA A 52 -14.51 -6.71 -6.61
C ALA A 52 -13.15 -6.08 -6.94
N ALA A 53 -12.51 -5.48 -5.94
CA ALA A 53 -11.14 -5.00 -6.04
C ALA A 53 -10.14 -6.17 -6.16
N TRP A 54 -9.00 -5.92 -6.81
CA TRP A 54 -7.91 -6.89 -6.90
C TRP A 54 -7.23 -7.06 -5.55
N THR A 55 -7.13 -8.30 -5.09
CA THR A 55 -6.42 -8.61 -3.83
C THR A 55 -4.94 -8.80 -4.07
N CYS A 56 -4.09 -8.43 -3.09
CA CYS A 56 -2.64 -8.64 -3.17
C CYS A 56 -2.27 -10.09 -3.52
N GLN A 57 -2.99 -11.08 -2.96
CA GLN A 57 -2.69 -12.49 -3.19
C GLN A 57 -2.97 -12.92 -4.64
N GLN A 58 -4.03 -12.41 -5.27
CA GLN A 58 -4.30 -12.68 -6.70
C GLN A 58 -3.21 -12.08 -7.58
N LEU A 59 -2.70 -10.88 -7.23
CA LEU A 59 -1.66 -10.18 -7.98
C LEU A 59 -0.28 -10.85 -7.84
N ARG A 60 0.02 -11.47 -6.69
CA ARG A 60 1.26 -12.23 -6.49
C ARG A 60 1.41 -13.40 -7.47
N ASN A 61 0.31 -14.00 -7.91
CA ASN A 61 0.31 -15.12 -8.85
C ASN A 61 0.49 -14.68 -10.32
N LYS A 62 0.56 -13.37 -10.61
CA LYS A 62 0.69 -12.84 -11.98
C LYS A 62 2.12 -12.45 -12.31
N SER A 63 2.46 -12.52 -13.60
CA SER A 63 3.76 -12.09 -14.13
C SER A 63 3.93 -10.56 -14.04
N ASN A 64 5.17 -10.06 -14.03
CA ASN A 64 5.42 -8.61 -14.03
C ASN A 64 4.86 -7.92 -15.30
N GLU A 65 4.89 -8.61 -16.44
CA GLU A 65 4.34 -8.09 -17.70
C GLU A 65 2.81 -7.90 -17.62
N ASP A 66 2.10 -8.88 -17.04
CA ASP A 66 0.65 -8.78 -16.85
C ASP A 66 0.29 -7.69 -15.84
N LEU A 67 1.06 -7.55 -14.75
CA LEU A 67 0.86 -6.46 -13.79
C LEU A 67 1.07 -5.10 -14.43
N HIS A 68 2.09 -4.94 -15.28
CA HIS A 68 2.33 -3.70 -16.02
C HIS A 68 1.15 -3.36 -16.94
N LYS A 69 0.62 -4.34 -17.68
CA LYS A 69 -0.58 -4.14 -18.51
C LYS A 69 -1.81 -3.80 -17.66
N LEU A 70 -2.02 -4.52 -16.56
CA LEU A 70 -3.14 -4.31 -15.65
C LEU A 70 -3.11 -2.91 -15.02
N TRP A 71 -1.94 -2.41 -14.65
CA TRP A 71 -1.78 -1.04 -14.13
C TRP A 71 -2.38 0.00 -15.06
N TYR A 72 -2.10 -0.09 -16.36
CA TYR A 72 -2.66 0.85 -17.34
C TYR A 72 -4.16 0.66 -17.54
N VAL A 73 -4.70 -0.55 -17.43
CA VAL A 73 -6.15 -0.77 -17.46
C VAL A 73 -6.82 -0.08 -16.27
N LEU A 74 -6.27 -0.26 -15.06
CA LEU A 74 -6.78 0.39 -13.85
C LEU A 74 -6.61 1.90 -13.89
N LEU A 75 -5.50 2.40 -14.43
CA LEU A 75 -5.23 3.84 -14.56
C LEU A 75 -6.25 4.52 -15.48
N LYS A 76 -6.63 3.87 -16.59
CA LYS A 76 -7.65 4.41 -17.49
C LYS A 76 -9.03 4.44 -16.84
N GLU A 77 -9.42 3.36 -16.15
CA GLU A 77 -10.66 3.33 -15.37
C GLU A 77 -10.67 4.42 -14.29
N ARG A 78 -9.56 4.59 -13.56
CA ARG A 78 -9.41 5.66 -12.56
C ARG A 78 -9.61 7.04 -13.17
N ASN A 79 -8.99 7.31 -14.32
CA ASN A 79 -9.12 8.61 -14.98
C ASN A 79 -10.56 8.87 -15.45
N MET A 80 -11.24 7.85 -15.99
CA MET A 80 -12.65 7.92 -16.38
C MET A 80 -13.56 8.15 -15.15
N LEU A 81 -13.28 7.53 -14.01
CA LEU A 81 -14.06 7.76 -12.80
C LEU A 81 -13.83 9.15 -12.20
N LEU A 82 -12.60 9.69 -12.30
CA LEU A 82 -12.29 11.05 -11.86
C LEU A 82 -12.93 12.12 -12.76
N THR A 83 -13.03 11.89 -14.08
CA THR A 83 -13.77 12.79 -14.97
C THR A 83 -15.26 12.76 -14.64
N LEU A 84 -15.83 11.57 -14.39
CA LEU A 84 -17.22 11.41 -13.96
C LEU A 84 -17.50 12.11 -12.63
N GLU A 85 -16.63 11.93 -11.63
CA GLU A 85 -16.74 12.58 -10.32
C GLU A 85 -16.74 14.11 -10.46
N GLN A 86 -15.83 14.63 -11.28
CA GLN A 86 -15.70 16.06 -11.51
C GLN A 86 -16.89 16.65 -12.29
N GLU A 87 -17.41 15.92 -13.28
CA GLU A 87 -18.60 16.35 -14.02
C GLU A 87 -19.85 16.27 -13.14
N ALA A 88 -20.00 15.26 -12.29
CA ALA A 88 -21.10 15.18 -11.32
C ALA A 88 -21.09 16.39 -10.37
N LYS A 89 -19.92 16.78 -9.85
CA LYS A 89 -19.74 18.01 -9.05
C LYS A 89 -20.13 19.27 -9.84
N ARG A 90 -19.73 19.37 -11.10
CA ARG A 90 -20.07 20.49 -11.98
C ARG A 90 -21.58 20.61 -12.21
N GLN A 91 -22.24 19.48 -12.44
CA GLN A 91 -23.70 19.39 -12.61
C GLN A 91 -24.47 19.44 -11.29
N ARG A 92 -23.77 19.44 -10.14
CA ARG A 92 -24.34 19.40 -8.79
C ARG A 92 -25.23 18.17 -8.54
N LEU A 93 -24.87 17.04 -9.15
CA LEU A 93 -25.52 15.75 -8.98
C LEU A 93 -24.62 14.81 -8.17
N PRO A 94 -25.21 13.81 -7.48
CA PRO A 94 -24.41 12.75 -6.87
C PRO A 94 -23.72 11.90 -7.96
N MET A 95 -22.49 11.46 -7.68
CA MET A 95 -21.75 10.56 -8.56
C MET A 95 -22.40 9.17 -8.56
N PRO A 96 -22.60 8.53 -9.73
CA PRO A 96 -22.99 7.13 -9.79
C PRO A 96 -21.93 6.22 -9.16
N SER A 97 -22.33 5.38 -8.21
CA SER A 97 -21.49 4.33 -7.59
C SER A 97 -20.05 4.76 -7.26
N PRO A 98 -19.83 5.67 -6.29
CA PRO A 98 -18.50 6.13 -5.89
C PRO A 98 -17.60 4.98 -5.39
N GLU A 99 -18.18 3.88 -4.91
CA GLU A 99 -17.44 2.69 -4.48
C GLU A 99 -16.57 2.08 -5.59
N ARG A 100 -16.85 2.36 -6.87
CA ARG A 100 -15.99 1.94 -7.99
C ARG A 100 -14.61 2.56 -7.90
N LEU A 101 -14.54 3.85 -7.57
CA LEU A 101 -13.27 4.57 -7.50
C LEU A 101 -12.41 4.01 -6.37
N ASP A 102 -13.01 3.80 -5.19
CA ASP A 102 -12.33 3.22 -4.03
C ASP A 102 -11.74 1.84 -4.36
N LYS A 103 -12.52 0.96 -5.00
CA LYS A 103 -12.05 -0.37 -5.42
C LYS A 103 -10.88 -0.29 -6.40
N VAL A 104 -10.90 0.67 -7.33
CA VAL A 104 -9.81 0.86 -8.30
C VAL A 104 -8.56 1.39 -7.60
N VAL A 105 -8.70 2.34 -6.67
CA VAL A 105 -7.59 2.86 -5.85
C VAL A 105 -6.97 1.73 -5.02
N ASP A 106 -7.78 0.96 -4.31
CA ASP A 106 -7.31 -0.20 -3.54
C ASP A 106 -6.57 -1.23 -4.40
N SER A 107 -7.09 -1.47 -5.62
CA SER A 107 -6.46 -2.38 -6.59
C SER A 107 -5.11 -1.85 -7.08
N MET A 108 -5.00 -0.54 -7.32
CA MET A 108 -3.74 0.10 -7.71
C MET A 108 -2.71 0.04 -6.57
N ASP A 109 -3.11 0.38 -5.35
CA ASP A 109 -2.23 0.35 -4.18
C ASP A 109 -1.77 -1.09 -3.86
N ALA A 110 -2.65 -2.08 -4.03
CA ALA A 110 -2.29 -3.50 -3.91
C ALA A 110 -1.27 -3.94 -4.98
N LEU A 111 -1.40 -3.44 -6.21
CA LEU A 111 -0.46 -3.73 -7.30
C LEU A 111 0.91 -3.11 -7.02
N ASP A 112 0.94 -1.82 -6.67
CA ASP A 112 2.19 -1.10 -6.33
C ASP A 112 2.92 -1.79 -5.17
N LYS A 113 2.17 -2.17 -4.13
CA LYS A 113 2.70 -2.94 -2.99
C LYS A 113 3.33 -4.27 -3.42
N VAL A 114 2.68 -5.06 -4.28
CA VAL A 114 3.21 -6.35 -4.73
C VAL A 114 4.48 -6.17 -5.57
N VAL A 115 4.53 -5.14 -6.42
CA VAL A 115 5.73 -4.83 -7.20
C VAL A 115 6.87 -4.39 -6.28
N GLN A 116 6.58 -3.53 -5.31
CA GLN A 116 7.56 -3.09 -4.32
C GLN A 116 8.08 -4.25 -3.45
N GLU A 117 7.21 -5.18 -3.00
CA GLU A 117 7.60 -6.40 -2.28
C GLU A 117 8.61 -7.24 -3.09
N ARG A 118 8.38 -7.39 -4.41
CA ARG A 118 9.27 -8.13 -5.31
C ARG A 118 10.64 -7.45 -5.45
N GLU A 119 10.64 -6.13 -5.67
CA GLU A 119 11.89 -5.36 -5.79
C GLU A 119 12.69 -5.34 -4.48
N ASP A 120 12.02 -5.23 -3.34
CA ASP A 120 12.64 -5.22 -2.03
C ASP A 120 13.30 -6.57 -1.72
N ALA A 121 12.61 -7.69 -1.99
CA ALA A 121 13.17 -9.02 -1.84
C ALA A 121 14.40 -9.24 -2.75
N LEU A 122 14.32 -8.82 -4.01
CA LEU A 122 15.45 -8.90 -4.94
C LEU A 122 16.65 -8.08 -4.46
N ARG A 123 16.42 -6.84 -4.00
CA ARG A 123 17.46 -5.95 -3.49
C ARG A 123 18.15 -6.51 -2.25
N LEU A 124 17.39 -7.13 -1.34
CA LEU A 124 17.95 -7.80 -0.17
C LEU A 124 18.87 -8.96 -0.55
N LEU A 125 18.48 -9.77 -1.53
CA LEU A 125 19.31 -10.88 -2.01
C LEU A 125 20.59 -10.41 -2.73
N GLN A 126 20.50 -9.33 -3.51
CA GLN A 126 21.65 -8.84 -4.29
C GLN A 126 22.62 -7.96 -3.49
N THR A 127 22.11 -7.09 -2.62
CA THR A 127 22.91 -6.05 -1.94
C THR A 127 22.83 -6.10 -0.42
N GLY A 128 21.86 -6.82 0.14
CA GLY A 128 21.56 -6.80 1.58
C GLY A 128 20.98 -5.49 2.11
N GLN A 129 20.64 -4.53 1.23
CA GLN A 129 20.16 -3.22 1.65
C GLN A 129 18.63 -3.19 1.80
N GLU A 130 18.14 -2.87 3.00
CA GLU A 130 16.70 -2.77 3.26
C GLU A 130 16.01 -1.67 2.45
N ARG A 131 16.66 -0.50 2.28
CA ARG A 131 16.05 0.69 1.68
C ARG A 131 16.58 0.95 0.28
N ALA A 132 15.67 1.12 -0.68
CA ALA A 132 16.02 1.49 -2.07
C ALA A 132 16.77 2.82 -2.13
N ARG A 133 16.28 3.82 -1.38
CA ARG A 133 16.87 5.16 -1.36
C ARG A 133 17.86 5.31 -0.21
N PRO A 134 19.14 5.64 -0.49
CA PRO A 134 20.13 5.87 0.53
C PRO A 134 19.77 7.03 1.47
N GLY A 135 20.20 6.89 2.71
CA GLY A 135 20.09 7.93 3.72
C GLY A 135 20.91 7.58 4.96
N ALA A 136 20.98 8.54 5.87
CA ALA A 136 21.69 8.36 7.13
C ALA A 136 20.97 9.10 8.26
N TRP A 137 21.11 8.58 9.48
CA TRP A 137 20.69 9.28 10.69
C TRP A 137 21.58 10.50 10.92
N ARG A 138 20.97 11.67 11.09
CA ARG A 138 21.67 12.94 11.38
C ARG A 138 20.91 13.71 12.44
N ARG A 139 21.61 14.59 13.15
CA ARG A 139 20.97 15.60 13.99
C ARG A 139 20.73 16.85 13.14
N ASP A 140 19.53 17.41 13.24
CA ASP A 140 19.25 18.72 12.66
C ASP A 140 19.79 19.85 13.56
N ILE A 141 19.58 21.09 13.13
CA ILE A 141 19.97 22.28 13.90
C ILE A 141 19.22 22.35 15.25
N PHE A 142 18.05 21.72 15.32
CA PHE A 142 17.21 21.66 16.52
C PHE A 142 17.55 20.45 17.42
N GLY A 143 18.60 19.68 17.11
CA GLY A 143 19.07 18.56 17.91
C GLY A 143 18.20 17.30 17.83
N ARG A 144 17.22 17.27 16.93
CA ARG A 144 16.35 16.12 16.70
C ARG A 144 17.03 15.14 15.77
N ILE A 145 16.88 13.85 16.06
CA ILE A 145 17.40 12.77 15.21
C ILE A 145 16.45 12.61 14.02
N ILE A 146 16.96 12.85 12.82
CA ILE A 146 16.20 12.76 11.57
C ILE A 146 16.86 11.77 10.60
N TRP A 147 16.04 11.06 9.84
CA TRP A 147 16.53 10.27 8.70
C TRP A 147 16.74 11.18 7.50
N HIS A 148 18.00 11.49 7.19
CA HIS A 148 18.35 12.33 6.06
C HIS A 148 18.41 11.52 4.77
N LYS A 149 17.37 11.65 3.94
CA LYS A 149 17.32 11.05 2.58
C LYS A 149 18.31 11.75 1.66
N PHE A 150 19.25 11.00 1.07
CA PHE A 150 20.22 11.59 0.14
C PHE A 150 19.54 12.04 -1.16
N LYS A 151 20.19 12.99 -1.83
CA LYS A 151 19.82 13.49 -3.15
C LYS A 151 20.97 13.16 -4.09
N GLN A 152 20.65 12.89 -5.34
CA GLN A 152 21.64 12.72 -6.39
C GLN A 152 22.22 14.10 -6.75
N TRP A 153 23.54 14.16 -6.92
CA TRP A 153 24.29 15.36 -7.30
C TRP A 153 25.38 14.96 -8.28
N VAL A 154 25.73 15.88 -9.19
CA VAL A 154 26.81 15.66 -10.17
C VAL A 154 28.19 15.82 -9.52
N ILE A 155 28.32 16.78 -8.59
CA ILE A 155 29.58 17.09 -7.91
C ILE A 155 29.62 16.52 -6.48
N PRO A 156 30.83 16.21 -5.95
CA PRO A 156 31.03 15.84 -4.56
C PRO A 156 30.49 16.89 -3.57
N TRP A 157 30.10 16.42 -2.38
CA TRP A 157 29.41 17.25 -1.38
C TRP A 157 30.24 18.45 -0.89
N HIS A 158 31.56 18.30 -0.78
CA HIS A 158 32.45 19.33 -0.27
C HIS A 158 32.62 20.51 -1.23
N LEU A 159 32.40 20.32 -2.53
CA LEU A 159 32.39 21.40 -3.53
C LEU A 159 31.01 22.08 -3.62
N ASN A 160 29.98 21.44 -3.09
CA ASN A 160 28.60 21.89 -3.24
C ASN A 160 28.25 22.99 -2.22
N LYS A 161 28.32 24.25 -2.66
CA LYS A 161 27.97 25.44 -1.86
C LYS A 161 26.57 25.38 -1.24
N ARG A 162 25.58 24.75 -1.90
CA ARG A 162 24.22 24.61 -1.34
C ARG A 162 24.19 23.55 -0.23
N TYR A 163 24.91 22.45 -0.39
CA TYR A 163 25.00 21.40 0.63
C TYR A 163 25.75 21.90 1.87
N ASN A 164 26.91 22.55 1.70
CA ASN A 164 27.75 23.02 2.80
C ASN A 164 27.07 24.08 3.68
N ARG A 165 26.12 24.84 3.14
CA ARG A 165 25.29 25.78 3.94
C ARG A 165 24.33 25.07 4.90
N LYS A 166 24.02 23.79 4.66
CA LYS A 166 23.10 23.01 5.50
C LYS A 166 23.87 22.40 6.68
N ARG A 167 23.47 22.77 7.89
CA ARG A 167 24.08 22.28 9.13
C ARG A 167 23.40 21.01 9.62
N PHE A 168 24.20 20.04 10.03
CA PHE A 168 23.78 18.74 10.57
C PHE A 168 24.31 18.51 11.99
N PHE A 169 24.39 19.59 12.76
CA PHE A 169 24.77 19.58 14.16
C PHE A 169 23.91 20.61 14.89
N ALA A 170 23.64 20.31 16.15
CA ALA A 170 22.98 21.22 17.07
C ALA A 170 24.00 21.80 18.05
N MET A 171 23.78 23.05 18.44
CA MET A 171 24.62 23.72 19.42
C MET A 171 24.12 23.45 20.84
N PRO A 172 24.97 23.56 21.87
CA PRO A 172 24.59 23.24 23.26
C PRO A 172 23.39 24.03 23.80
N TYR A 173 23.15 25.25 23.32
CA TYR A 173 21.99 26.06 23.73
C TYR A 173 20.63 25.41 23.39
N VAL A 174 20.61 24.40 22.52
CA VAL A 174 19.40 23.68 22.12
C VAL A 174 18.98 22.64 23.17
N ASP A 175 19.89 22.21 24.05
CA ASP A 175 19.66 21.13 25.01
C ASP A 175 18.53 21.44 26.00
N HIS A 176 18.41 22.70 26.41
CA HIS A 176 17.30 23.14 27.26
C HIS A 176 15.94 22.92 26.59
N PHE A 177 15.82 23.25 25.31
CA PHE A 177 14.59 23.05 24.55
C PHE A 177 14.28 21.57 24.32
N LEU A 178 15.30 20.75 24.06
CA LEU A 178 15.12 19.29 23.95
C LEU A 178 14.60 18.69 25.25
N ARG A 179 15.10 19.15 26.40
CA ARG A 179 14.59 18.76 27.72
C ARG A 179 13.12 19.16 27.88
N LEU A 180 12.76 20.41 27.59
CA LEU A 180 11.37 20.87 27.68
C LEU A 180 10.43 20.07 26.77
N GLU A 181 10.85 19.75 25.54
CA GLU A 181 10.08 18.90 24.63
C GLU A 181 9.91 17.47 25.16
N ARG A 182 10.94 16.90 25.79
CA ARG A 182 10.87 15.59 26.44
C ARG A 182 9.90 15.62 27.62
N GLU A 183 9.99 16.61 28.50
CA GLU A 183 9.09 16.76 29.63
C GLU A 183 7.63 16.96 29.17
N LYS A 184 7.41 17.76 28.13
CA LYS A 184 6.08 17.95 27.54
C LYS A 184 5.49 16.63 27.04
N ARG A 185 6.28 15.82 26.32
CA ARG A 185 5.86 14.48 25.87
C ARG A 185 5.55 13.55 27.03
N ALA A 186 6.36 13.57 28.10
CA ALA A 186 6.12 12.79 29.31
C ALA A 186 4.80 13.17 30.00
N ARG A 187 4.51 14.47 30.14
CA ARG A 187 3.24 14.97 30.69
C ARG A 187 2.03 14.56 29.84
N ILE A 188 2.15 14.60 28.52
CA ILE A 188 1.09 14.12 27.61
C ILE A 188 0.85 12.62 27.80
N LYS A 189 1.93 11.82 27.83
CA LYS A 189 1.87 10.37 28.05
C LYS A 189 1.21 10.02 29.38
N ALA A 190 1.63 10.67 30.47
CA ALA A 190 1.06 10.43 31.81
C ALA A 190 -0.45 10.75 31.88
N ARG A 191 -0.89 11.83 31.23
CA ARG A 191 -2.32 12.17 31.15
C ARG A 191 -3.11 11.12 30.37
N LYS A 192 -2.57 10.63 29.24
CA LYS A 192 -3.19 9.57 28.44
C LYS A 192 -3.34 8.27 29.26
N GLU A 193 -2.27 7.81 29.90
CA GLU A 193 -2.27 6.61 30.73
C GLU A 193 -3.25 6.72 31.90
N ASN A 194 -3.30 7.87 32.57
CA ASN A 194 -4.25 8.10 33.65
C ASN A 194 -5.70 8.04 33.14
N LEU A 195 -5.98 8.66 31.99
CA LEU A 195 -7.30 8.62 31.38
C LEU A 195 -7.72 7.20 30.99
N GLU A 196 -6.82 6.40 30.42
CA GLU A 196 -7.07 4.98 30.11
C GLU A 196 -7.38 4.17 31.37
N ARG A 197 -6.58 4.33 32.44
CA ARG A 197 -6.83 3.69 33.74
C ARG A 197 -8.17 4.10 34.34
N LYS A 198 -8.53 5.39 34.26
CA LYS A 198 -9.82 5.89 34.73
C LYS A 198 -10.97 5.31 33.92
N LYS A 199 -10.86 5.26 32.59
CA LYS A 199 -11.85 4.64 31.71
C LYS A 199 -12.05 3.16 32.04
N ALA A 200 -10.96 2.41 32.23
CA ALA A 200 -11.02 1.00 32.64
C ALA A 200 -11.70 0.82 34.00
N LYS A 201 -11.36 1.66 34.99
CA LYS A 201 -12.00 1.63 36.31
C LYS A 201 -13.50 1.93 36.24
N ILE A 202 -13.91 2.88 35.41
CA ILE A 202 -15.33 3.20 35.19
C ILE A 202 -16.03 2.05 34.45
N LEU A 203 -15.36 1.40 33.50
CA LEU A 203 -15.90 0.26 32.75
C LEU A 203 -16.17 -0.93 33.69
N LEU A 204 -15.22 -1.29 34.56
CA LEU A 204 -15.38 -2.36 35.55
C LEU A 204 -16.51 -2.07 36.55
N LYS A 205 -16.74 -0.80 36.90
CA LYS A 205 -17.88 -0.42 37.75
C LYS A 205 -19.23 -0.64 37.06
N LYS A 206 -19.31 -0.42 35.75
CA LYS A 206 -20.53 -0.64 34.96
C LYS A 206 -20.76 -2.12 34.64
N PHE A 207 -19.68 -2.86 34.41
CA PHE A 207 -19.69 -4.26 34.00
C PHE A 207 -18.82 -5.10 34.95
N PRO A 208 -19.34 -5.46 36.14
CA PRO A 208 -18.56 -6.15 37.16
C PRO A 208 -18.14 -7.58 36.77
N HIS A 209 -18.91 -8.25 35.91
CA HIS A 209 -18.58 -9.57 35.37
C HIS A 209 -17.25 -9.58 34.57
N LEU A 210 -16.80 -8.43 34.05
CA LEU A 210 -15.49 -8.32 33.40
C LEU A 210 -14.34 -8.50 34.41
N ALA A 211 -14.55 -8.16 35.69
CA ALA A 211 -13.55 -8.39 36.73
C ALA A 211 -13.46 -9.87 37.12
N GLU A 212 -14.55 -10.63 37.01
CA GLU A 212 -14.59 -12.07 37.27
C GLU A 212 -13.92 -12.86 36.15
N ALA A 213 -14.19 -12.50 34.89
CA ALA A 213 -13.54 -13.08 33.70
C ALA A 213 -12.01 -12.82 33.66
N GLN A 214 -11.55 -11.69 34.19
CA GLN A 214 -10.11 -11.41 34.35
C GLN A 214 -9.46 -12.26 35.45
N LYS A 215 -10.20 -12.65 36.49
CA LYS A 215 -9.69 -13.53 37.56
C LYS A 215 -9.64 -15.00 37.12
N SER A 216 -10.61 -15.45 36.33
CA SER A 216 -10.67 -16.84 35.86
C SER A 216 -9.67 -17.17 34.73
N SER A 217 -9.11 -16.16 34.05
CA SER A 217 -8.10 -16.33 32.99
C SER A 217 -6.65 -16.28 33.50
N LEU A 218 -6.44 -15.97 34.79
CA LEU A 218 -5.13 -15.93 35.46
C LEU A 218 -4.85 -17.20 36.30
N VAL A 219 -5.81 -18.15 36.33
CA VAL A 219 -5.68 -19.50 36.89
C VAL A 219 -5.45 -20.48 35.76
#